data_AF-A0A9E3EL67-F1
#
_entry.id   AF-A0A9E3EL67-F1
#
_cell.length_a   1.000
_cell.length_b   1.000
_cell.length_c   1.000
_cell.angle_alpha   90.00
_cell.angle_beta   90.00
_cell.angle_gamma   90.00
#
_symmetry.space_group_name_H-M   'P 1'
#
loop_
_entity.id
_entity.type
_entity.pdbx_description
1 polymer ?
#
loop_
_entity_poly.entity_id
_entity_poly.type
_entity_poly.pdbx_seq_one_letter_code
_entity_poly.pdbx_strand_id
1 'polypeptide(L)'
;LQTDPWEGVGAKYPVGAKFKGKVTNVTDYGAFVELEPGVEGLVHVSEMSWVKKNVAPSKIVIPGTEVEVQVLEVDSNKRRISLGLKQTQDNPWEAFSKAHPPGSTIEGEIKSITEFGLFIGLDADIDGMVHLSDLSWDKPGEQVVGDYQKGQVVKAQVLDVDPEKERVSLGIKQLTGDPIEKAGPLKKGSVVTVTVTEVNDGGVEVALEGGAKAFIRRSDLARDRNDQRPERFGKGDKIDALVTSVDKASRKIALSIKAREVAEEKEAVAQYGSSDSGASLGDILGAALKKATKKGGKKDEEEEGEE
;
A
#
# COMPACT_ATOMS: atom_id res chain seq x y z
N LEU A 1 -67.89 17.34 9.87
CA LEU A 1 -67.13 16.17 9.41
C LEU A 1 -65.67 16.43 9.73
N GLN A 2 -65.07 15.70 10.66
CA GLN A 2 -63.61 15.68 10.77
C GLN A 2 -63.11 14.86 9.59
N THR A 3 -62.37 15.50 8.68
CA THR A 3 -61.64 14.86 7.58
C THR A 3 -60.74 13.78 8.14
N ASP A 4 -60.73 12.59 7.53
CA ASP A 4 -59.83 11.50 7.91
C ASP A 4 -58.38 12.04 7.84
N PRO A 5 -57.59 11.96 8.93
CA PRO A 5 -56.22 12.48 8.95
C PRO A 5 -55.30 11.84 7.89
N TRP A 6 -55.72 10.68 7.35
CA TRP A 6 -55.02 9.91 6.33
C TRP A 6 -55.36 10.30 4.89
N GLU A 7 -56.41 11.10 4.69
CA GLU A 7 -56.80 11.58 3.37
C GLU A 7 -55.77 12.62 2.88
N GLY A 8 -55.01 12.28 1.83
CA GLY A 8 -53.97 13.15 1.27
C GLY A 8 -52.61 13.11 2.00
N VAL A 9 -52.36 12.13 2.88
CA VAL A 9 -51.05 11.95 3.55
C VAL A 9 -49.90 11.84 2.56
N GLY A 10 -50.08 11.13 1.44
CA GLY A 10 -49.06 11.05 0.39
C GLY A 10 -48.70 12.39 -0.27
N ALA A 11 -49.62 13.37 -0.26
CA ALA A 11 -49.35 14.73 -0.76
C ALA A 11 -48.76 15.64 0.32
N LYS A 12 -49.14 15.44 1.59
CA LYS A 12 -48.63 16.21 2.73
C LYS A 12 -47.24 15.80 3.18
N TYR A 13 -46.92 14.51 3.08
CA TYR A 13 -45.66 13.92 3.53
C TYR A 13 -44.91 13.31 2.34
N PRO A 14 -44.29 14.14 1.48
CA PRO A 14 -43.47 13.61 0.39
C PRO A 14 -42.24 12.89 0.94
N VAL A 15 -41.87 11.79 0.28
CA VAL A 15 -40.63 11.05 0.60
C VAL A 15 -39.43 11.99 0.48
N GLY A 16 -38.56 11.98 1.49
CA GLY A 16 -37.38 12.84 1.60
C GLY A 16 -37.61 14.17 2.34
N ALA A 17 -38.84 14.53 2.71
CA ALA A 17 -39.07 15.73 3.51
C ALA A 17 -38.79 15.50 5.00
N LYS A 18 -38.23 16.52 5.65
CA LYS A 18 -37.93 16.55 7.10
C LYS A 18 -39.09 17.19 7.85
N PHE A 19 -39.49 16.57 8.96
CA PHE A 19 -40.55 17.02 9.85
C PHE A 19 -40.12 16.91 11.30
N LYS A 20 -40.74 17.69 12.17
CA LYS A 20 -40.61 17.53 13.62
C LYS A 20 -41.79 16.72 14.12
N GLY A 21 -41.52 15.72 14.94
CA GLY A 21 -42.56 14.90 15.54
C GLY A 21 -42.23 14.54 16.98
N LYS A 22 -43.26 14.24 17.75
CA LYS A 22 -43.14 13.89 19.16
C LYS A 22 -43.07 12.38 19.31
N VAL A 23 -42.08 11.88 20.04
CA VAL A 23 -41.99 10.44 20.32
C VAL A 23 -43.15 10.05 21.24
N THR A 24 -44.06 9.18 20.79
CA THR A 24 -45.18 8.71 21.62
C THR A 24 -44.77 7.48 22.41
N ASN A 25 -44.10 6.53 21.75
CA ASN A 25 -43.70 5.27 22.35
C ASN A 25 -42.36 4.77 21.79
N VAL A 26 -41.62 4.01 22.58
CA VAL A 26 -40.34 3.41 22.18
C VAL A 26 -40.40 1.92 22.47
N THR A 27 -40.06 1.11 21.48
CA THR A 27 -40.04 -0.36 21.55
C THR A 27 -38.64 -0.88 21.22
N ASP A 28 -38.40 -2.18 21.41
CA ASP A 28 -37.09 -2.78 21.13
C ASP A 28 -36.69 -2.73 19.64
N TYR A 29 -37.67 -2.66 18.74
CA TYR A 29 -37.46 -2.63 17.29
C TYR A 29 -37.52 -1.22 16.68
N GLY A 30 -37.89 -0.20 17.45
CA GLY A 30 -38.03 1.15 16.92
C GLY A 30 -38.68 2.16 17.86
N ALA A 31 -39.02 3.34 17.32
CA ALA A 31 -39.72 4.39 18.04
C ALA A 31 -40.88 4.91 17.20
N PHE A 32 -42.02 5.13 17.85
CA PHE A 32 -43.19 5.75 17.26
C PHE A 32 -43.11 7.26 17.46
N VAL A 33 -43.24 7.97 16.36
CA VAL A 33 -43.16 9.42 16.30
C VAL A 33 -44.46 9.94 15.69
N GLU A 34 -45.20 10.71 16.48
CA GLU A 34 -46.40 11.40 16.05
C GLU A 34 -45.99 12.70 15.35
N LEU A 35 -46.37 12.83 14.08
CA LEU A 35 -46.13 14.04 13.28
C LEU A 35 -47.28 15.03 13.43
N GLU A 36 -48.51 14.51 13.38
CA GLU A 36 -49.75 15.25 13.55
C GLU A 36 -50.77 14.37 14.31
N PRO A 37 -51.78 14.98 14.96
CA PRO A 37 -52.83 14.23 15.65
C PRO A 37 -53.49 13.17 14.76
N GLY A 38 -53.23 11.89 15.06
CA GLY A 38 -53.77 10.74 14.31
C GLY A 38 -52.89 10.22 13.15
N VAL A 39 -51.70 10.78 12.96
CA VAL A 39 -50.69 10.30 12.00
C VAL A 39 -49.39 9.96 12.74
N GLU A 40 -49.13 8.67 12.87
CA GLU A 40 -47.92 8.14 13.50
C GLU A 40 -46.99 7.51 12.45
N GLY A 41 -45.70 7.77 12.60
CA GLY A 41 -44.64 7.11 11.85
C GLY A 41 -43.75 6.27 12.76
N LEU A 42 -43.12 5.25 12.18
CA LEU A 42 -42.19 4.36 12.85
C LEU A 42 -40.77 4.64 12.38
N VAL A 43 -39.87 4.90 13.32
CA VAL A 43 -38.43 4.86 13.08
C VAL A 43 -37.92 3.48 13.43
N HIS A 44 -37.37 2.75 12.46
CA HIS A 44 -36.78 1.44 12.71
C HIS A 44 -35.43 1.60 13.43
N VAL A 45 -35.03 0.62 14.27
CA VAL A 45 -33.74 0.67 14.99
C VAL A 45 -32.54 0.90 14.05
N SER A 46 -32.58 0.30 12.85
CA SER A 46 -31.55 0.50 11.82
C SER A 46 -31.47 1.92 11.30
N GLU A 47 -32.53 2.73 11.44
CA GLU A 47 -32.64 4.11 10.92
C GLU A 47 -32.48 5.17 12.03
N MET A 48 -32.11 4.76 13.25
CA MET A 48 -31.92 5.66 14.39
C MET A 48 -30.51 6.25 14.50
N SER A 49 -29.48 5.48 14.13
CA SER A 49 -28.08 5.91 14.25
C SER A 49 -27.24 5.36 13.10
N TRP A 50 -26.40 6.22 12.53
CA TRP A 50 -25.36 5.86 11.54
C TRP A 50 -24.36 4.86 12.11
N VAL A 51 -23.94 5.11 13.35
CA VAL A 51 -22.74 4.53 13.91
C VAL A 51 -23.02 3.25 14.69
N LYS A 52 -24.11 3.21 15.47
CA LYS A 52 -24.33 2.16 16.46
C LYS A 52 -25.61 1.38 16.18
N LYS A 53 -25.50 0.35 15.33
CA LYS A 53 -26.61 -0.54 14.93
C LYS A 53 -27.19 -1.37 16.09
N ASN A 54 -26.47 -1.50 17.22
CA ASN A 54 -26.86 -2.33 18.37
C ASN A 54 -27.28 -1.54 19.63
N VAL A 55 -27.57 -0.24 19.52
CA VAL A 55 -28.03 0.54 20.67
C VAL A 55 -29.54 0.43 20.81
N ALA A 56 -30.00 0.13 22.02
CA ALA A 56 -31.42 0.07 22.34
C ALA A 56 -32.08 1.44 22.06
N PRO A 57 -33.20 1.49 21.33
CA PRO A 57 -33.93 2.72 21.02
C PRO A 57 -34.19 3.62 22.22
N SER A 58 -34.49 3.04 23.38
CA SER A 58 -34.76 3.76 24.64
C SER A 58 -33.58 4.58 25.18
N LYS A 59 -32.35 4.33 24.69
CA LYS A 59 -31.17 5.15 25.02
C LYS A 59 -30.93 6.29 24.02
N ILE A 60 -31.51 6.19 22.83
CA ILE A 60 -31.31 7.16 21.74
C ILE A 60 -32.38 8.25 21.83
N VAL A 61 -33.63 7.85 22.07
CA VAL A 61 -34.79 8.75 22.11
C VAL A 61 -35.61 8.53 23.38
N ILE A 62 -36.08 9.62 23.97
CA ILE A 62 -36.90 9.62 25.18
C ILE A 62 -38.37 9.85 24.78
N PRO A 63 -39.32 9.00 25.21
CA PRO A 63 -40.74 9.25 25.01
C PRO A 63 -41.16 10.65 25.47
N GLY A 64 -41.94 11.34 24.65
CA GLY A 64 -42.42 12.70 24.89
C GLY A 64 -41.53 13.82 24.34
N THR A 65 -40.34 13.48 23.83
CA THR A 65 -39.41 14.47 23.25
C THR A 65 -39.76 14.74 21.78
N GLU A 66 -39.60 15.99 21.33
CA GLU A 66 -39.67 16.32 19.92
C GLU A 66 -38.34 15.99 19.22
N VAL A 67 -38.43 15.26 18.11
CA VAL A 67 -37.29 14.85 17.28
C VAL A 67 -37.52 15.24 15.83
N GLU A 68 -36.44 15.55 15.11
CA GLU A 68 -36.49 15.77 13.67
C GLU A 68 -36.32 14.44 12.93
N VAL A 69 -37.25 14.15 12.03
CA VAL A 69 -37.34 12.88 11.28
C VAL A 69 -37.54 13.16 9.80
N GLN A 70 -36.99 12.32 8.94
CA GLN A 70 -37.24 12.35 7.49
C GLN A 70 -38.19 11.22 7.09
N VAL A 71 -39.11 11.51 6.17
CA VAL A 71 -40.02 10.50 5.60
C VAL A 71 -39.25 9.65 4.58
N LEU A 72 -39.13 8.35 4.83
CA LEU A 72 -38.48 7.40 3.91
C LEU A 72 -39.51 6.72 3.00
N GLU A 73 -40.65 6.34 3.57
CA GLU A 73 -41.70 5.65 2.83
C GLU A 73 -43.06 5.98 3.45
N VAL A 74 -44.08 6.09 2.61
CA VAL A 74 -45.46 6.32 3.03
C VAL A 74 -46.35 5.24 2.41
N ASP A 75 -46.93 4.39 3.25
CA ASP A 75 -47.95 3.42 2.86
C ASP A 75 -49.32 3.94 3.29
N SER A 76 -50.03 4.56 2.35
CA SER A 76 -51.38 5.09 2.57
C SER A 76 -52.44 3.99 2.74
N ASN A 77 -52.19 2.77 2.22
CA ASN A 77 -53.14 1.66 2.33
C ASN A 77 -53.11 1.04 3.73
N LYS A 78 -51.90 0.86 4.28
CA LYS A 78 -51.70 0.28 5.62
C LYS A 78 -51.70 1.33 6.73
N ARG A 79 -51.84 2.60 6.40
CA ARG A 79 -51.73 3.73 7.32
C ARG A 79 -50.41 3.68 8.11
N ARG A 80 -49.28 3.58 7.40
CA ARG A 80 -47.93 3.53 8.01
C ARG A 80 -46.97 4.48 7.30
N ILE A 81 -46.16 5.19 8.08
CA ILE A 81 -45.07 6.02 7.58
C ILE A 81 -43.77 5.49 8.16
N SER A 82 -42.81 5.17 7.30
CA SER A 82 -41.44 4.83 7.70
C SER A 82 -40.64 6.12 7.82
N LEU A 83 -40.11 6.37 9.00
CA LEU A 83 -39.34 7.56 9.31
C LEU A 83 -37.87 7.19 9.56
N GLY A 84 -36.98 8.13 9.25
CA GLY A 84 -35.54 8.01 9.48
C GLY A 84 -35.01 9.15 10.33
N LEU A 85 -34.22 8.81 11.35
CA LEU A 85 -33.49 9.74 12.23
C LEU A 85 -32.05 9.94 11.75
N LYS A 86 -31.54 9.06 10.90
CA LYS A 86 -30.21 9.15 10.29
C LYS A 86 -30.07 10.36 9.39
N GLN A 87 -31.04 10.60 8.53
CA GLN A 87 -30.96 11.56 7.43
C GLN A 87 -31.09 13.02 7.89
N THR A 88 -31.44 13.22 9.17
CA THR A 88 -31.40 14.51 9.86
C THR A 88 -30.03 14.78 10.48
N GLN A 89 -29.21 13.74 10.67
CA GLN A 89 -27.82 13.84 11.13
C GLN A 89 -26.86 13.82 9.94
N ASP A 90 -25.81 14.64 10.00
CA ASP A 90 -24.75 14.63 8.99
C ASP A 90 -24.10 13.24 8.94
N ASN A 91 -23.88 12.72 7.73
CA ASN A 91 -23.22 11.43 7.56
C ASN A 91 -21.76 11.54 8.08
N PRO A 92 -21.41 10.83 9.16
CA PRO A 92 -20.08 10.95 9.76
C PRO A 92 -18.99 10.51 8.78
N TRP A 93 -19.26 9.57 7.87
CA TRP A 93 -18.30 9.15 6.84
C TRP A 93 -18.08 10.21 5.76
N GLU A 94 -19.10 11.00 5.42
CA GLU A 94 -18.94 12.09 4.46
C GLU A 94 -18.15 13.25 5.10
N ALA A 95 -18.46 13.57 6.36
CA ALA A 95 -17.69 14.53 7.14
C ALA A 95 -16.23 14.07 7.32
N PHE A 96 -16.03 12.77 7.59
CA PHE A 96 -14.71 12.17 7.72
C PHE A 96 -13.94 12.16 6.39
N SER A 97 -14.58 11.81 5.28
CA SER A 97 -13.96 11.86 3.94
C SER A 97 -13.49 13.28 3.59
N LYS A 98 -14.27 14.31 3.96
CA LYS A 98 -13.92 15.72 3.76
C LYS A 98 -12.78 16.17 4.69
N ALA A 99 -12.78 15.74 5.95
CA ALA A 99 -11.77 16.10 6.94
C ALA A 99 -10.43 15.35 6.71
N HIS A 100 -10.52 14.09 6.26
CA HIS A 100 -9.44 13.13 6.14
C HIS A 100 -9.46 12.48 4.75
N PRO A 101 -8.90 13.14 3.72
CA PRO A 101 -8.76 12.53 2.40
C PRO A 101 -7.87 11.28 2.44
N PRO A 102 -7.98 10.38 1.44
CA PRO A 102 -7.12 9.20 1.34
C PRO A 102 -5.63 9.63 1.31
N GLY A 103 -4.80 8.93 2.09
CA GLY A 103 -3.41 9.26 2.38
C GLY A 103 -3.21 10.03 3.68
N SER A 104 -4.27 10.47 4.36
CA SER A 104 -4.14 11.10 5.69
C SER A 104 -3.79 10.07 6.76
N THR A 105 -2.96 10.48 7.72
CA THR A 105 -2.63 9.67 8.91
C THR A 105 -3.60 9.98 10.02
N ILE A 106 -4.12 8.92 10.64
CA ILE A 106 -5.05 9.00 11.76
C ILE A 106 -4.58 8.09 12.89
N GLU A 107 -4.99 8.41 14.11
CA GLU A 107 -4.75 7.60 15.29
C GLU A 107 -6.09 7.00 15.72
N GLY A 108 -6.08 5.75 16.18
CA GLY A 108 -7.31 5.11 16.63
C GLY A 108 -7.07 3.92 17.53
N GLU A 109 -8.07 3.58 18.31
CA GLU A 109 -8.03 2.50 19.30
C GLU A 109 -8.49 1.18 18.67
N ILE A 110 -7.75 0.09 18.86
CA ILE A 110 -8.16 -1.23 18.38
C ILE A 110 -9.38 -1.71 19.17
N LYS A 111 -10.58 -1.63 18.58
CA LYS A 111 -11.82 -2.13 19.18
C LYS A 111 -11.89 -3.65 19.17
N SER A 112 -11.48 -4.27 18.07
CA SER A 112 -11.50 -5.73 17.95
C SER A 112 -10.45 -6.24 16.98
N ILE A 113 -9.98 -7.45 17.27
CA ILE A 113 -9.02 -8.16 16.44
C ILE A 113 -9.72 -9.43 15.98
N THR A 114 -9.77 -9.63 14.67
CA THR A 114 -10.41 -10.77 14.02
C THR A 114 -9.42 -11.49 13.13
N GLU A 115 -9.76 -12.70 12.68
CA GLU A 115 -8.89 -13.49 11.82
C GLU A 115 -8.61 -12.82 10.47
N PHE A 116 -9.50 -11.96 9.97
CA PHE A 116 -9.37 -11.30 8.66
C PHE A 116 -8.79 -9.87 8.73
N GLY A 117 -8.58 -9.32 9.93
CA GLY A 117 -8.08 -7.95 10.10
C GLY A 117 -8.28 -7.35 11.49
N LEU A 118 -7.73 -6.15 11.68
CA LEU A 118 -7.94 -5.33 12.88
C LEU A 118 -8.99 -4.26 12.62
N PHE A 119 -9.90 -4.09 13.57
CA PHE A 119 -10.84 -2.98 13.60
C PHE A 119 -10.34 -1.90 14.54
N ILE A 120 -10.05 -0.75 13.97
CA ILE A 120 -9.59 0.44 14.66
C ILE A 120 -10.76 1.41 14.74
N GLY A 121 -11.19 1.75 15.94
CA GLY A 121 -12.12 2.83 16.20
C GLY A 121 -11.40 4.17 16.05
N LEU A 122 -11.96 5.02 15.21
CA LEU A 122 -11.47 6.36 14.92
C LEU A 122 -12.34 7.41 15.61
N ASP A 123 -11.93 8.67 15.49
CA ASP A 123 -12.75 9.81 15.86
C ASP A 123 -14.10 9.81 15.12
N ALA A 124 -15.11 10.42 15.75
CA ALA A 124 -16.51 10.41 15.31
C ALA A 124 -17.20 9.02 15.34
N ASP A 125 -16.73 8.11 16.21
CA ASP A 125 -17.21 6.73 16.37
C ASP A 125 -17.12 5.86 15.09
N ILE A 126 -16.37 6.30 14.07
CA ILE A 126 -16.22 5.54 12.81
C ILE A 126 -15.29 4.35 13.02
N ASP A 127 -15.63 3.21 12.42
CA ASP A 127 -14.79 2.02 12.45
C ASP A 127 -14.01 1.87 11.14
N GLY A 128 -12.69 1.82 11.26
CA GLY A 128 -11.77 1.51 10.17
C GLY A 128 -11.29 0.07 10.24
N MET A 129 -11.20 -0.59 9.08
CA MET A 129 -10.74 -1.97 8.97
C MET A 129 -9.35 -2.01 8.32
N VAL A 130 -8.41 -2.66 8.99
CA VAL A 130 -7.07 -2.98 8.46
C VAL A 130 -7.05 -4.44 8.05
N HIS A 131 -6.86 -4.72 6.76
CA HIS A 131 -6.74 -6.09 6.27
C HIS A 131 -5.39 -6.72 6.72
N LEU A 132 -5.35 -8.03 6.92
CA LEU A 132 -4.10 -8.78 7.24
C LEU A 132 -2.97 -8.49 6.24
N SER A 133 -3.33 -8.34 4.97
CA SER A 133 -2.42 -8.00 3.89
C SER A 133 -1.77 -6.63 4.09
N ASP A 134 -2.31 -5.77 4.97
CA ASP A 134 -1.79 -4.43 5.29
C ASP A 134 -1.15 -4.31 6.68
N LEU A 135 -1.00 -5.44 7.40
CA LEU A 135 -0.43 -5.51 8.75
C LEU A 135 1.07 -5.77 8.77
N SER A 136 1.58 -6.61 7.88
CA SER A 136 3.02 -6.81 7.74
C SER A 136 3.40 -7.36 6.37
N TRP A 137 4.60 -7.02 5.94
CA TRP A 137 5.17 -7.42 4.67
C TRP A 137 6.04 -8.70 4.81
N ASP A 138 6.37 -9.13 6.04
CA ASP A 138 7.48 -10.08 6.27
C ASP A 138 7.17 -11.26 7.21
N LYS A 139 6.01 -11.31 7.88
CA LYS A 139 5.66 -12.41 8.80
C LYS A 139 4.26 -12.98 8.56
N PRO A 140 4.04 -14.30 8.75
CA PRO A 140 2.71 -14.90 8.73
C PRO A 140 1.82 -14.29 9.82
N GLY A 141 0.56 -13.97 9.46
CA GLY A 141 -0.34 -13.09 10.22
C GLY A 141 -0.64 -13.47 11.67
N GLU A 142 -0.43 -14.73 12.06
CA GLU A 142 -0.63 -15.21 13.43
C GLU A 142 0.31 -14.56 14.46
N GLN A 143 1.55 -14.22 14.09
CA GLN A 143 2.47 -13.56 15.02
C GLN A 143 2.19 -12.06 15.14
N VAL A 144 1.69 -11.43 14.07
CA VAL A 144 1.44 -9.98 14.02
C VAL A 144 0.19 -9.63 14.80
N VAL A 145 -0.84 -10.49 14.79
CA VAL A 145 -2.02 -10.33 15.66
C VAL A 145 -1.64 -10.38 17.15
N GLY A 146 -0.60 -11.15 17.51
CA GLY A 146 -0.08 -11.20 18.87
C GLY A 146 0.64 -9.93 19.33
N ASP A 147 1.12 -9.10 18.40
CA ASP A 147 1.81 -7.83 18.70
C ASP A 147 0.83 -6.69 19.03
N TYR A 148 -0.47 -6.87 18.73
CA TYR A 148 -1.51 -5.86 18.95
C TYR A 148 -2.51 -6.30 20.01
N GLN A 149 -2.84 -5.41 20.94
CA GLN A 149 -3.84 -5.66 21.98
C GLN A 149 -5.12 -4.88 21.73
N LYS A 150 -6.27 -5.48 22.09
CA LYS A 150 -7.54 -4.74 22.14
C LYS A 150 -7.39 -3.56 23.10
N GLY A 151 -7.81 -2.38 22.65
CA GLY A 151 -7.67 -1.12 23.39
C GLY A 151 -6.37 -0.37 23.17
N GLN A 152 -5.45 -0.89 22.35
CA GLN A 152 -4.22 -0.18 22.02
C GLN A 152 -4.49 0.89 20.96
N VAL A 153 -3.94 2.09 21.17
CA VAL A 153 -3.95 3.16 20.18
C VAL A 153 -2.84 2.91 19.15
N VAL A 154 -3.22 2.87 17.88
CA VAL A 154 -2.31 2.67 16.75
C VAL A 154 -2.50 3.78 15.72
N LYS A 155 -1.42 4.09 15.01
CA LYS A 155 -1.47 4.99 13.86
C LYS A 155 -1.79 4.18 12.61
N ALA A 156 -2.69 4.67 11.78
CA ALA A 156 -3.00 4.09 10.48
C ALA A 156 -3.13 5.20 9.42
N GLN A 157 -2.85 4.88 8.16
CA GLN A 157 -3.11 5.75 7.02
C GLN A 157 -4.44 5.34 6.38
N VAL A 158 -5.26 6.33 6.01
CA VAL A 158 -6.49 6.12 5.26
C VAL A 158 -6.14 5.70 3.85
N LEU A 159 -6.48 4.48 3.46
CA LEU A 159 -6.29 4.01 2.08
C LEU A 159 -7.47 4.43 1.21
N ASP A 160 -8.67 4.17 1.71
CA ASP A 160 -9.91 4.37 0.97
C ASP A 160 -11.06 4.64 1.94
N VAL A 161 -11.98 5.51 1.53
CA VAL A 161 -13.19 5.87 2.29
C VAL A 161 -14.38 5.71 1.37
N ASP A 162 -15.25 4.75 1.69
CA ASP A 162 -16.50 4.50 0.98
C ASP A 162 -17.67 4.98 1.86
N PRO A 163 -18.19 6.21 1.64
CA PRO A 163 -19.27 6.77 2.43
C PRO A 163 -20.63 6.11 2.14
N GLU A 164 -20.80 5.45 0.99
CA GLU A 164 -22.03 4.73 0.64
C GLU A 164 -22.11 3.40 1.39
N LYS A 165 -20.97 2.70 1.51
CA LYS A 165 -20.91 1.42 2.23
C LYS A 165 -20.65 1.57 3.72
N GLU A 166 -20.47 2.80 4.23
CA GLU A 166 -20.12 3.07 5.63
C GLU A 166 -18.79 2.38 6.02
N ARG A 167 -17.79 2.35 5.13
CA ARG A 167 -16.52 1.62 5.35
C ARG A 167 -15.31 2.51 5.14
N VAL A 168 -14.34 2.40 6.06
CA VAL A 168 -13.01 3.00 5.94
C VAL A 168 -11.96 1.90 5.91
N SER A 169 -11.16 1.86 4.85
CA SER A 169 -10.03 0.95 4.74
C SER A 169 -8.77 1.66 5.21
N LEU A 170 -8.10 1.06 6.18
CA LEU A 170 -6.91 1.61 6.82
C LEU A 170 -5.69 0.72 6.57
N GLY A 171 -4.51 1.32 6.49
CA GLY A 171 -3.24 0.61 6.34
C GLY A 171 -2.22 1.03 7.39
N ILE A 172 -1.58 0.06 8.06
CA ILE A 172 -0.51 0.34 9.05
C ILE A 172 0.87 0.34 8.35
N LYS A 173 1.02 -0.38 7.23
CA LYS A 173 2.27 -0.48 6.46
C LYS A 173 2.88 0.84 5.99
N GLN A 174 2.06 1.84 5.70
CA GLN A 174 2.52 3.11 5.11
C GLN A 174 3.18 4.03 6.14
N LEU A 175 2.99 3.78 7.44
CA LEU A 175 3.56 4.57 8.52
C LEU A 175 4.98 4.15 8.91
N THR A 176 5.34 2.89 8.70
CA THR A 176 6.66 2.39 9.07
C THR A 176 7.76 2.97 8.18
N GLY A 177 7.41 3.64 7.07
CA GLY A 177 8.33 4.18 6.09
C GLY A 177 9.05 3.04 5.38
N ASP A 178 9.01 3.02 4.04
CA ASP A 178 9.72 2.01 3.27
C ASP A 178 11.20 1.95 3.72
N PRO A 179 11.71 0.82 4.23
CA PRO A 179 13.15 0.62 4.41
C PRO A 179 13.90 0.73 3.08
N ILE A 180 13.17 0.67 1.96
CA ILE A 180 13.65 0.89 0.60
C ILE A 180 13.87 2.38 0.27
N GLU A 181 13.24 3.33 0.95
CA GLU A 181 13.64 4.76 0.81
C GLU A 181 14.89 5.08 1.64
N LYS A 182 15.09 4.39 2.77
CA LYS A 182 16.33 4.52 3.56
C LYS A 182 17.50 3.75 2.96
N ALA A 183 17.24 2.67 2.22
CA ALA A 183 18.22 2.08 1.31
C ALA A 183 18.23 2.91 0.03
N GLY A 184 18.97 4.02 0.03
CA GLY A 184 19.20 4.85 -1.15
C GLY A 184 19.49 4.02 -2.41
N PRO A 185 19.30 4.60 -3.60
CA PRO A 185 19.01 3.89 -4.85
C PRO A 185 19.97 2.72 -5.09
N LEU A 186 19.54 1.50 -4.74
CA LEU A 186 20.25 0.26 -5.08
C LEU A 186 20.12 0.04 -6.59
N LYS A 187 20.95 0.76 -7.33
CA LYS A 187 21.12 0.57 -8.78
C LYS A 187 21.84 -0.75 -9.01
N LYS A 188 21.37 -1.54 -9.97
CA LYS A 188 22.10 -2.71 -10.47
C LYS A 188 23.54 -2.30 -10.76
N GLY A 189 24.52 -2.99 -10.17
CA GLY A 189 25.93 -2.63 -10.25
C GLY A 189 26.54 -1.97 -9.00
N SER A 190 25.75 -1.60 -7.98
CA SER A 190 26.30 -1.08 -6.73
C SER A 190 26.93 -2.19 -5.88
N VAL A 191 28.10 -1.90 -5.29
CA VAL A 191 28.71 -2.73 -4.24
C VAL A 191 28.03 -2.42 -2.92
N VAL A 192 27.55 -3.46 -2.24
CA VAL A 192 26.89 -3.35 -0.93
C VAL A 192 27.54 -4.29 0.07
N THR A 193 27.76 -3.79 1.29
CA THR A 193 28.18 -4.61 2.42
C THR A 193 26.96 -5.29 3.03
N VAL A 194 27.02 -6.61 3.14
CA VAL A 194 25.93 -7.47 3.62
C VAL A 194 26.43 -8.36 4.75
N THR A 195 25.54 -8.68 5.68
CA THR A 195 25.84 -9.58 6.81
C THR A 195 25.18 -10.93 6.57
N VAL A 196 25.93 -12.02 6.70
CA VAL A 196 25.40 -13.38 6.52
C VAL A 196 24.42 -13.72 7.63
N THR A 197 23.18 -14.06 7.26
CA THR A 197 22.17 -14.53 8.21
C THR A 197 22.14 -16.06 8.24
N GLU A 198 22.14 -16.69 7.08
CA GLU A 198 21.99 -18.14 6.96
C GLU A 198 22.78 -18.70 5.78
N VAL A 199 23.30 -19.91 5.95
CA VAL A 199 24.11 -20.62 4.96
C VAL A 199 23.41 -21.91 4.62
N ASN A 200 23.04 -22.08 3.35
CA ASN A 200 22.37 -23.26 2.82
C ASN A 200 23.25 -23.91 1.73
N ASP A 201 23.02 -25.19 1.43
CA ASP A 201 23.78 -25.94 0.42
C ASP A 201 23.69 -25.33 -1.00
N GLY A 202 22.60 -24.60 -1.27
CA GLY A 202 22.35 -23.91 -2.54
C GLY A 202 22.87 -22.47 -2.61
N GLY A 203 23.27 -21.86 -1.49
CA GLY A 203 23.66 -20.45 -1.44
C GLY A 203 23.59 -19.85 -0.02
N VAL A 204 23.94 -18.58 0.09
CA VAL A 204 24.03 -17.83 1.35
C VAL A 204 22.96 -16.75 1.38
N GLU A 205 22.14 -16.74 2.42
CA GLU A 205 21.19 -15.66 2.70
C GLU A 205 21.89 -14.59 3.54
N VAL A 206 21.76 -13.34 3.10
CA VAL A 206 22.46 -12.19 3.66
C VAL A 206 21.49 -11.04 3.85
N ALA A 207 21.67 -10.27 4.92
CA ALA A 207 20.92 -9.06 5.20
C ALA A 207 21.76 -7.82 4.89
N LEU A 208 21.18 -6.86 4.16
CA LEU A 208 21.78 -5.54 3.96
C LEU A 208 21.56 -4.67 5.21
N GLU A 209 22.40 -3.66 5.43
CA GLU A 209 22.27 -2.71 6.55
C GLU A 209 20.95 -1.90 6.54
N GLY A 210 20.17 -1.95 5.45
CA GLY A 210 18.82 -1.37 5.34
C GLY A 210 17.66 -2.31 5.67
N GLY A 211 17.93 -3.52 6.21
CA GLY A 211 16.91 -4.51 6.55
C GLY A 211 16.38 -5.35 5.38
N ALA A 212 16.89 -5.12 4.16
CA ALA A 212 16.55 -5.92 2.99
C ALA A 212 17.26 -7.28 3.01
N LYS A 213 16.52 -8.36 2.73
CA LYS A 213 17.06 -9.72 2.59
C LYS A 213 17.53 -9.96 1.16
N ALA A 214 18.69 -10.58 1.02
CA ALA A 214 19.30 -10.92 -0.25
C ALA A 214 19.81 -12.35 -0.25
N PHE A 215 19.93 -12.92 -1.45
CA PHE A 215 20.39 -14.29 -1.63
C PHE A 215 21.56 -14.33 -2.62
N ILE A 216 22.68 -14.88 -2.17
CA ILE A 216 23.86 -15.16 -2.98
C ILE A 216 23.82 -16.63 -3.38
N ARG A 217 23.71 -16.92 -4.68
CA ARG A 217 23.73 -18.30 -5.19
C ARG A 217 25.13 -18.88 -5.06
N ARG A 218 25.24 -20.20 -4.95
CA ARG A 218 26.54 -20.89 -4.94
C ARG A 218 27.44 -20.52 -6.13
N SER A 219 26.87 -20.34 -7.31
CA SER A 219 27.57 -19.91 -8.54
C SER A 219 28.17 -18.51 -8.48
N ASP A 220 27.70 -17.70 -7.54
CA ASP A 220 27.98 -16.27 -7.39
C ASP A 220 28.84 -15.95 -6.17
N LEU A 221 29.24 -16.98 -5.40
CA LEU A 221 30.11 -16.86 -4.22
C LEU A 221 31.58 -16.61 -4.57
N ALA A 222 32.06 -17.15 -5.69
CA ALA A 222 33.45 -17.03 -6.11
C ALA A 222 33.60 -17.26 -7.62
N ARG A 223 34.65 -16.66 -8.21
CA ARG A 223 35.04 -16.89 -9.61
C ARG A 223 35.43 -18.34 -9.88
N ASP A 224 36.22 -18.93 -8.98
CA ASP A 224 36.73 -20.28 -9.11
C ASP A 224 35.77 -21.33 -8.59
N ARG A 225 35.55 -22.37 -9.40
CA ARG A 225 34.60 -23.46 -9.10
C ARG A 225 34.96 -24.22 -7.81
N ASN A 226 36.23 -24.20 -7.41
CA ASN A 226 36.72 -24.84 -6.18
C ASN A 226 36.42 -24.03 -4.91
N ASP A 227 36.24 -22.71 -5.04
CA ASP A 227 35.99 -21.77 -3.95
C ASP A 227 34.51 -21.38 -3.80
N GLN A 228 33.63 -21.95 -4.64
CA GLN A 228 32.17 -21.84 -4.55
C GLN A 228 31.60 -22.74 -3.43
N ARG A 229 32.13 -22.59 -2.21
CA ARG A 229 31.71 -23.32 -1.01
C ARG A 229 30.95 -22.37 -0.07
N PRO A 230 29.64 -22.57 0.14
CA PRO A 230 28.86 -21.80 1.12
C PRO A 230 29.44 -21.91 2.54
N GLU A 231 30.03 -23.06 2.88
CA GLU A 231 30.68 -23.36 4.17
C GLU A 231 31.85 -22.42 4.52
N ARG A 232 32.37 -21.65 3.57
CA ARG A 232 33.43 -20.66 3.81
C ARG A 232 32.94 -19.45 4.62
N PHE A 233 31.63 -19.22 4.62
CA PHE A 233 31.02 -18.05 5.24
C PHE A 233 30.33 -18.45 6.54
N GLY A 234 30.67 -17.76 7.64
CA GLY A 234 30.03 -17.93 8.94
C GLY A 234 28.78 -17.06 9.08
N LYS A 235 27.85 -17.48 9.96
CA LYS A 235 26.71 -16.63 10.35
C LYS A 235 27.25 -15.39 11.07
N GLY A 236 26.96 -14.20 10.53
CA GLY A 236 27.44 -12.91 11.03
C GLY A 236 28.61 -12.29 10.27
N ASP A 237 29.15 -12.96 9.25
CA ASP A 237 30.24 -12.40 8.45
C ASP A 237 29.77 -11.24 7.59
N LYS A 238 30.58 -10.17 7.54
CA LYS A 238 30.35 -9.03 6.64
C LYS A 238 31.07 -9.27 5.32
N ILE A 239 30.31 -9.28 4.23
CA ILE A 239 30.78 -9.55 2.89
C ILE A 239 30.35 -8.39 1.99
N ASP A 240 31.21 -7.96 1.10
CA ASP A 240 30.85 -6.99 0.07
C ASP A 240 30.48 -7.72 -1.22
N ALA A 241 29.27 -7.49 -1.72
CA ALA A 241 28.77 -8.12 -2.93
C ALA A 241 28.14 -7.10 -3.88
N LEU A 242 28.20 -7.38 -5.18
CA LEU A 242 27.60 -6.51 -6.19
C LEU A 242 26.16 -6.91 -6.48
N VAL A 243 25.26 -5.92 -6.57
CA VAL A 243 23.84 -6.13 -6.89
C VAL A 243 23.67 -6.50 -8.37
N THR A 244 23.31 -7.75 -8.65
CA THR A 244 23.09 -8.22 -10.03
C THR A 244 21.65 -8.00 -10.48
N SER A 245 20.68 -8.32 -9.62
CA SER A 245 19.27 -8.09 -9.90
C SER A 245 18.50 -7.73 -8.63
N VAL A 246 17.50 -6.88 -8.82
CA VAL A 246 16.55 -6.47 -7.78
C VAL A 246 15.17 -6.81 -8.31
N ASP A 247 14.52 -7.78 -7.67
CA ASP A 247 13.13 -8.08 -7.93
C ASP A 247 12.26 -7.33 -6.92
N LYS A 248 11.58 -6.28 -7.41
CA LYS A 248 10.70 -5.43 -6.60
C LYS A 248 9.41 -6.14 -6.18
N ALA A 249 8.98 -7.17 -6.90
CA ALA A 249 7.73 -7.87 -6.62
C ALA A 249 7.90 -8.91 -5.50
N SER A 250 9.00 -9.66 -5.53
CA SER A 250 9.30 -10.69 -4.52
C SER A 250 10.16 -10.21 -3.35
N ARG A 251 10.58 -8.94 -3.37
CA ARG A 251 11.54 -8.35 -2.40
C ARG A 251 12.83 -9.17 -2.26
N LYS A 252 13.24 -9.84 -3.35
CA LYS A 252 14.48 -10.61 -3.43
C LYS A 252 15.53 -9.80 -4.16
N ILE A 253 16.68 -9.63 -3.52
CA ILE A 253 17.87 -9.05 -4.13
C ILE A 253 18.86 -10.18 -4.40
N ALA A 254 19.32 -10.31 -5.63
CA ALA A 254 20.41 -11.21 -5.98
C ALA A 254 21.73 -10.45 -5.91
N LEU A 255 22.66 -11.00 -5.15
CA LEU A 255 24.00 -10.44 -4.95
C LEU A 255 25.03 -11.43 -5.49
N SER A 256 26.13 -10.90 -6.02
CA SER A 256 27.22 -11.72 -6.55
C SER A 256 28.57 -11.14 -6.17
N ILE A 257 29.39 -11.94 -5.51
CA ILE A 257 30.78 -11.62 -5.16
C ILE A 257 31.65 -11.74 -6.41
N LYS A 258 31.38 -12.75 -7.25
CA LYS A 258 32.01 -12.92 -8.56
C LYS A 258 31.85 -11.69 -9.46
N ALA A 259 30.65 -11.09 -9.47
CA ALA A 259 30.40 -9.92 -10.29
C ALA A 259 31.16 -8.68 -9.80
N ARG A 260 31.45 -8.57 -8.50
CA ARG A 260 32.35 -7.54 -7.95
C ARG A 260 33.79 -7.75 -8.45
N GLU A 261 34.34 -8.95 -8.28
CA GLU A 261 35.72 -9.27 -8.69
C GLU A 261 35.95 -9.03 -10.19
N VAL A 262 34.99 -9.43 -11.02
CA VAL A 262 35.05 -9.21 -12.48
C VAL A 262 34.90 -7.73 -12.84
N ALA A 263 34.11 -6.96 -12.08
CA ALA A 263 33.97 -5.52 -12.29
C ALA A 263 35.27 -4.77 -11.92
N GLU A 264 35.86 -5.08 -10.76
CA GLU A 264 37.14 -4.50 -10.32
C GLU A 264 38.26 -4.85 -11.31
N GLU A 265 38.34 -6.09 -11.79
CA GLU A 265 39.34 -6.50 -12.79
C GLU A 265 39.09 -5.81 -14.14
N LYS A 266 37.83 -5.67 -14.58
CA LYS A 266 37.50 -4.96 -15.83
C LYS A 266 37.84 -3.47 -15.75
N GLU A 267 37.59 -2.83 -14.61
CA GLU A 267 37.97 -1.44 -14.36
C GLU A 267 39.50 -1.29 -14.27
N ALA A 268 40.19 -2.21 -13.61
CA ALA A 268 41.66 -2.24 -13.57
C ALA A 268 42.25 -2.45 -14.97
N VAL A 269 41.71 -3.36 -15.78
CA VAL A 269 42.13 -3.58 -17.18
C VAL A 269 41.79 -2.38 -18.06
N ALA A 270 40.71 -1.64 -17.79
CA ALA A 270 40.41 -0.41 -18.51
C ALA A 270 41.35 0.75 -18.14
N GLN A 271 41.72 0.87 -16.86
CA GLN A 271 42.67 1.88 -16.39
C GLN A 271 44.13 1.56 -16.77
N TYR A 272 44.54 0.29 -16.72
CA TYR A 272 45.90 -0.14 -17.09
C TYR A 272 46.04 -0.44 -18.58
N GLY A 273 44.98 -0.88 -19.27
CA GLY A 273 44.98 -1.13 -20.71
C GLY A 273 44.91 0.14 -21.58
N SER A 274 44.65 1.29 -20.96
CA SER A 274 44.78 2.61 -21.62
C SER A 274 46.14 3.27 -21.38
N SER A 275 47.03 2.63 -20.62
CA SER A 275 48.41 3.08 -20.41
C SER A 275 49.38 2.00 -20.88
N ASP A 276 49.66 2.05 -22.18
CA ASP A 276 50.84 1.46 -22.82
C ASP A 276 50.83 -0.07 -23.04
N SER A 277 50.07 -0.55 -24.03
CA SER A 277 50.34 -1.81 -24.75
C SER A 277 49.36 -2.01 -25.92
N GLY A 278 49.68 -1.46 -27.09
CA GLY A 278 48.79 -1.56 -28.25
C GLY A 278 49.35 -1.12 -29.59
N ALA A 279 50.66 -1.19 -29.81
CA ALA A 279 51.13 -1.37 -31.19
C ALA A 279 50.82 -2.83 -31.56
N SER A 280 49.67 -3.06 -32.19
CA SER A 280 49.36 -4.38 -32.71
C SER A 280 50.43 -4.74 -33.75
N LEU A 281 50.87 -6.00 -33.74
CA LEU A 281 51.78 -6.53 -34.75
C LEU A 281 51.24 -6.29 -36.19
N GLY A 282 49.92 -6.07 -36.32
CA GLY A 282 49.24 -5.71 -37.57
C GLY A 282 49.45 -4.27 -38.03
N ASP A 283 49.62 -3.30 -37.13
CA ASP A 283 49.83 -1.89 -37.49
C ASP A 283 51.24 -1.63 -38.01
N ILE A 284 52.24 -2.33 -37.44
CA ILE A 284 53.64 -2.24 -37.89
C ILE A 284 53.81 -2.93 -39.25
N LEU A 285 53.15 -4.08 -39.48
CA LEU A 285 53.20 -4.80 -40.76
C LEU A 285 52.42 -4.06 -41.87
N GLY A 286 51.26 -3.49 -41.52
CA GLY A 286 50.42 -2.72 -42.45
C GLY A 286 51.09 -1.40 -42.89
N ALA A 287 51.81 -0.73 -41.99
CA ALA A 287 52.56 0.49 -42.33
C ALA A 287 53.74 0.21 -43.27
N ALA A 288 54.42 -0.93 -43.14
CA ALA A 288 55.51 -1.32 -44.04
C ALA A 288 54.99 -1.69 -45.45
N LEU A 289 53.87 -2.41 -45.55
CA LEU A 289 53.27 -2.81 -46.84
C LEU A 289 52.70 -1.60 -47.62
N LYS A 290 52.13 -0.62 -46.91
CA LYS A 290 51.61 0.63 -47.51
C LYS A 290 52.72 1.57 -47.99
N LYS A 291 53.93 1.45 -47.43
CA LYS A 291 55.13 2.21 -47.86
C LYS A 291 55.79 1.61 -49.09
N ALA A 292 55.68 0.30 -49.30
CA ALA A 292 56.16 -0.39 -50.52
C ALA A 292 55.27 -0.11 -51.74
N THR A 293 53.95 -0.09 -51.56
CA THR A 293 52.98 0.18 -52.64
C THR A 293 52.96 1.65 -53.10
N LYS A 294 53.36 2.60 -52.24
CA LYS A 294 53.42 4.04 -52.58
C LYS A 294 54.72 4.47 -53.30
N LYS A 295 55.73 3.60 -53.40
CA LYS A 295 57.02 3.86 -54.07
C LYS A 295 57.12 3.32 -55.50
N GLY A 296 56.12 2.59 -56.00
CA GLY A 296 56.12 1.93 -57.32
C GLY A 296 55.22 2.56 -58.39
N GLY A 297 54.68 3.77 -58.19
CA GLY A 297 53.67 4.37 -59.08
C GLY A 297 53.98 5.79 -59.56
N LYS A 298 55.27 6.17 -59.68
CA LYS A 298 55.65 7.50 -60.20
C LYS A 298 56.95 7.43 -61.04
N LYS A 299 56.82 6.84 -62.22
CA LYS A 299 57.67 6.81 -63.43
C LYS A 299 56.81 6.00 -64.40
N ASP A 300 56.18 6.56 -65.42
CA ASP A 300 56.76 7.20 -66.59
C ASP A 300 55.74 8.14 -67.26
N GLU A 301 56.15 9.35 -67.63
CA GLU A 301 55.69 10.11 -68.80
C GLU A 301 56.51 11.41 -68.88
N GLU A 302 56.93 11.77 -70.10
CA GLU A 302 57.78 12.91 -70.52
C GLU A 302 59.31 12.66 -70.58
N GLU A 303 59.78 12.17 -71.73
CA GLU A 303 60.65 12.94 -72.64
C GLU A 303 60.83 12.17 -73.97
N GLU A 304 60.07 12.54 -75.01
CA GLU A 304 60.48 12.34 -76.41
C GLU A 304 60.07 13.59 -77.21
N GLY A 305 61.07 14.35 -77.63
CA GLY A 305 60.92 15.48 -78.54
C GLY A 305 62.20 16.30 -78.62
N GLU A 306 63.15 15.88 -79.47
CA GLU A 306 63.86 16.78 -80.39
C GLU A 306 64.66 15.99 -81.46
N GLU A 307 64.41 16.40 -82.71
CA GLU A 307 65.09 16.14 -84.00
C GLU A 307 65.00 14.76 -84.68
#